data_AF-A0A9E4XYD0-F1
#
_entry.id   AF-A0A9E4XYD0-F1
#
_cell.length_a   1.000
_cell.length_b   1.000
_cell.length_c   1.000
_cell.angle_alpha   90.00
_cell.angle_beta   90.00
_cell.angle_gamma   90.00
#
_symmetry.space_group_name_H-M   'P 1'
#
loop_
_entity.id
_entity.type
_entity.pdbx_description
1 polymer ?
#
loop_
_entity_poly.entity_id
_entity_poly.type
_entity_poly.pdbx_seq_one_letter_code
_entity_poly.pdbx_strand_id
1 'polypeptide(L)'
;MPNLPLHIYLAEQAAEILDWGHVFDHIGSYYLGSTAPDIRAMTRWPRERTHFAPLSVEEVGTGARTMLQRYPELADHPDMSPATRAFVLGYISHLIADEVWITTMFRPHFDNHNMITDSEVEAHIWDRALQLDMDRQTFDKMTGYRSASEAMICADLGVEVGFLEAEVLQEWRDWVRRFIGWEFSWDRLKRALNRMYRDNDDVQQTVDRFLQEMPYSLERVYEKIPEEKLTAYRKQVLEETVAASREYISGA
;
A
#
# COMPACT_ATOMS: atom_id res chain seq x y z
N MET A 1 -0.94 5.79 -5.28
CA MET A 1 -0.76 4.44 -4.71
C MET A 1 -1.24 4.48 -3.28
N PRO A 2 -2.01 3.46 -2.85
CA PRO A 2 -2.55 3.35 -1.50
C PRO A 2 -1.52 3.69 -0.42
N ASN A 3 -1.98 4.22 0.70
CA ASN A 3 -1.10 4.49 1.82
C ASN A 3 -0.95 3.24 2.70
N LEU A 4 0.08 3.25 3.54
CA LEU A 4 0.39 2.16 4.48
C LEU A 4 -0.78 1.65 5.34
N PRO A 5 -1.68 2.50 5.88
CA PRO A 5 -2.80 2.02 6.68
C PRO A 5 -3.71 1.09 5.87
N LEU A 6 -3.99 1.46 4.62
CA LEU A 6 -4.77 0.62 3.71
C LEU A 6 -4.05 -0.69 3.36
N HIS A 7 -2.73 -0.68 3.17
CA HIS A 7 -1.98 -1.92 2.91
C HIS A 7 -2.04 -2.89 4.08
N ILE A 8 -1.91 -2.40 5.33
CA ILE A 8 -2.04 -3.22 6.53
C ILE A 8 -3.46 -3.80 6.62
N TYR A 9 -4.48 -2.97 6.40
CA TYR A 9 -5.87 -3.42 6.41
C TYR A 9 -6.15 -4.49 5.35
N LEU A 10 -5.71 -4.28 4.10
CA LEU A 10 -5.92 -5.26 3.02
C LEU A 10 -5.17 -6.57 3.28
N ALA A 11 -3.96 -6.48 3.85
CA ALA A 11 -3.22 -7.65 4.30
C ALA A 11 -4.00 -8.42 5.38
N GLU A 12 -4.44 -7.75 6.45
CA GLU A 12 -5.24 -8.37 7.52
C GLU A 12 -6.46 -9.12 6.97
N GLN A 13 -7.24 -8.47 6.09
CA GLN A 13 -8.39 -9.10 5.44
C GLN A 13 -8.02 -10.32 4.57
N ALA A 14 -6.89 -10.27 3.86
CA ALA A 14 -6.43 -11.40 3.06
C ALA A 14 -5.98 -12.58 3.95
N ALA A 15 -5.29 -12.31 5.06
CA ALA A 15 -4.89 -13.33 6.03
C ALA A 15 -6.11 -14.03 6.67
N GLU A 16 -7.18 -13.28 6.99
CA GLU A 16 -8.45 -13.84 7.46
C GLU A 16 -9.09 -14.81 6.45
N ILE A 17 -9.10 -14.45 5.15
CA ILE A 17 -9.69 -15.30 4.09
C ILE A 17 -8.87 -16.58 3.89
N LEU A 18 -7.56 -16.49 4.03
CA LEU A 18 -6.64 -17.60 3.80
C LEU A 18 -6.61 -18.59 4.96
N ASP A 19 -7.05 -18.18 6.16
CA ASP A 19 -7.04 -18.97 7.40
C ASP A 19 -5.66 -19.61 7.67
N TRP A 20 -4.60 -18.84 7.42
CA TRP A 20 -3.24 -19.32 7.51
C TRP A 20 -2.70 -19.18 8.93
N GLY A 21 -2.86 -20.25 9.72
CA GLY A 21 -2.33 -20.34 11.10
C GLY A 21 -0.87 -19.87 11.24
N HIS A 22 -0.01 -20.16 10.26
CA HIS A 22 1.40 -19.74 10.26
C HIS A 22 1.61 -18.24 10.02
N VAL A 23 0.70 -17.56 9.31
CA VAL A 23 0.72 -16.10 9.20
C VAL A 23 0.28 -15.46 10.52
N PHE A 24 -0.66 -16.06 11.26
CA PHE A 24 -1.07 -15.52 12.56
C PHE A 24 0.07 -15.57 13.59
N ASP A 25 0.91 -16.60 13.58
CA ASP A 25 2.10 -16.68 14.46
C ASP A 25 3.17 -15.63 14.11
N HIS A 26 3.17 -15.12 12.87
CA HIS A 26 4.13 -14.15 12.34
C HIS A 26 3.46 -12.91 11.72
N ILE A 27 2.31 -12.50 12.26
CA ILE A 27 1.47 -11.46 11.66
C ILE A 27 2.18 -10.10 11.58
N GLY A 28 3.10 -9.84 12.53
CA GLY A 28 3.98 -8.67 12.48
C GLY A 28 4.84 -8.64 11.23
N SER A 29 5.50 -9.75 10.88
CA SER A 29 6.34 -9.86 9.67
C SER A 29 5.49 -9.74 8.41
N TYR A 30 4.27 -10.26 8.41
CA TYR A 30 3.31 -10.08 7.32
C TYR A 30 2.91 -8.61 7.11
N TYR A 31 2.57 -7.87 8.18
CA TYR A 31 2.31 -6.42 8.10
C TYR A 31 3.55 -5.61 7.71
N LEU A 32 4.74 -6.03 8.14
CA LEU A 32 5.98 -5.40 7.70
C LEU A 32 6.21 -5.63 6.20
N GLY A 33 5.95 -6.84 5.71
CA GLY A 33 5.98 -7.18 4.29
C GLY A 33 5.03 -6.31 3.46
N SER A 34 3.79 -6.11 3.93
CA SER A 34 2.78 -5.32 3.20
C SER A 34 3.08 -3.81 3.13
N THR A 35 4.11 -3.36 3.84
CA THR A 35 4.55 -1.96 3.80
C THR A 35 5.95 -1.80 3.24
N ALA A 36 6.77 -2.84 3.22
CA ALA A 36 8.19 -2.79 2.87
C ALA A 36 8.50 -2.24 1.46
N PRO A 37 7.68 -2.41 0.40
CA PRO A 37 8.00 -1.81 -0.89
C PRO A 37 8.11 -0.27 -0.84
N ASP A 38 7.38 0.36 0.09
CA ASP A 38 7.37 1.80 0.32
C ASP A 38 8.55 2.35 1.12
N ILE A 39 9.50 1.51 1.51
CA ILE A 39 10.77 1.89 2.16
C ILE A 39 11.56 2.95 1.38
N ARG A 40 11.28 3.08 0.08
CA ARG A 40 11.77 4.18 -0.76
C ARG A 40 11.46 5.58 -0.21
N ALA A 41 10.43 5.73 0.63
CA ALA A 41 10.15 6.98 1.32
C ALA A 41 11.30 7.45 2.22
N MET A 42 12.09 6.51 2.78
CA MET A 42 13.30 6.80 3.55
C MET A 42 14.59 6.68 2.73
N THR A 43 14.70 5.67 1.85
CA THR A 43 15.95 5.40 1.12
C THR A 43 16.13 6.22 -0.16
N ARG A 44 15.05 6.81 -0.68
CA ARG A 44 14.99 7.52 -1.98
C ARG A 44 15.34 6.64 -3.19
N TRP A 45 15.25 5.31 -3.04
CA TRP A 45 15.51 4.40 -4.15
C TRP A 45 14.48 4.53 -5.29
N PRO A 46 14.85 4.14 -6.53
CA PRO A 46 13.91 3.97 -7.62
C PRO A 46 12.79 3.00 -7.23
N ARG A 47 11.56 3.24 -7.72
CA ARG A 47 10.38 2.42 -7.38
C ARG A 47 10.60 0.96 -7.79
N GLU A 48 11.15 0.75 -8.97
CA GLU A 48 11.38 -0.55 -9.60
C GLU A 48 12.32 -1.44 -8.79
N ARG A 49 13.14 -0.85 -7.89
CA ARG A 49 14.00 -1.62 -6.98
C ARG A 49 13.21 -2.42 -5.95
N THR A 50 12.05 -1.91 -5.53
CA THR A 50 11.25 -2.51 -4.45
C THR A 50 9.85 -2.94 -4.93
N HIS A 51 9.34 -2.35 -6.00
CA HIS A 51 8.03 -2.75 -6.53
C HIS A 51 8.13 -3.75 -7.67
N PHE A 52 9.34 -3.98 -8.21
CA PHE A 52 9.61 -4.96 -9.27
C PHE A 52 8.80 -4.81 -10.56
N ALA A 53 8.08 -3.69 -10.72
CA ALA A 53 7.30 -3.33 -11.90
C ALA A 53 7.36 -1.82 -12.14
N PRO A 54 7.30 -1.36 -13.41
CA PRO A 54 7.18 0.07 -13.73
C PRO A 54 5.75 0.58 -13.48
N LEU A 55 5.56 1.91 -13.44
CA LEU A 55 4.21 2.51 -13.36
C LEU A 55 3.35 2.24 -14.61
N SER A 56 3.98 1.84 -15.72
CA SER A 56 3.31 1.41 -16.94
C SER A 56 2.82 -0.05 -16.91
N VAL A 57 2.88 -0.73 -15.75
CA VAL A 57 2.41 -2.12 -15.58
C VAL A 57 0.98 -2.30 -16.10
N GLU A 58 0.77 -3.31 -16.93
CA GLU A 58 -0.54 -3.60 -17.53
C GLU A 58 -1.27 -4.75 -16.83
N GLU A 59 -0.51 -5.67 -16.23
CA GLU A 59 -1.03 -6.89 -15.62
C GLU A 59 -0.74 -6.92 -14.12
N VAL A 60 -1.76 -7.29 -13.34
CA VAL A 60 -1.61 -7.55 -11.90
C VAL A 60 -0.78 -8.81 -11.66
N GLY A 61 0.03 -8.79 -10.60
CA GLY A 61 1.00 -9.81 -10.24
C GLY A 61 2.36 -9.67 -10.94
N THR A 62 2.56 -8.65 -11.80
CA THR A 62 3.84 -8.49 -12.54
C THR A 62 5.02 -8.30 -11.59
N GLY A 63 4.86 -7.46 -10.57
CA GLY A 63 5.88 -7.22 -9.56
C GLY A 63 6.19 -8.48 -8.75
N ALA A 64 5.18 -9.23 -8.32
CA ALA A 64 5.37 -10.47 -7.57
C ALA A 64 6.14 -11.52 -8.39
N ARG A 65 5.73 -11.75 -9.65
CA ARG A 65 6.45 -12.65 -10.57
C ARG A 65 7.89 -12.19 -10.79
N THR A 66 8.10 -10.90 -11.03
CA THR A 66 9.44 -10.34 -11.27
C THR A 66 10.33 -10.45 -10.02
N MET A 67 9.78 -10.25 -8.82
CA MET A 67 10.49 -10.44 -7.56
C MET A 67 10.99 -11.87 -7.43
N LEU A 68 10.11 -12.86 -7.60
CA LEU A 68 10.44 -14.29 -7.46
C LEU A 68 11.40 -14.77 -8.56
N GLN A 69 11.29 -14.24 -9.79
CA GLN A 69 12.25 -14.53 -10.86
C GLN A 69 13.65 -13.99 -10.55
N ARG A 70 13.73 -12.81 -9.92
CA ARG A 70 15.00 -12.15 -9.59
C ARG A 70 15.65 -12.70 -8.32
N TYR A 71 14.84 -13.15 -7.37
CA TYR A 71 15.24 -13.70 -6.08
C TYR A 71 14.60 -15.09 -5.89
N PRO A 72 15.05 -16.11 -6.64
CA PRO A 72 14.45 -17.44 -6.61
C PRO A 72 14.55 -18.12 -5.23
N GLU A 73 15.47 -17.69 -4.37
CA GLU A 73 15.56 -18.10 -2.97
C GLU A 73 14.32 -17.70 -2.15
N LEU A 74 13.49 -16.79 -2.65
CA LEU A 74 12.24 -16.39 -2.01
C LEU A 74 11.04 -17.23 -2.44
N ALA A 75 11.19 -18.19 -3.37
CA ALA A 75 10.13 -19.15 -3.63
C ALA A 75 9.86 -20.00 -2.37
N ASP A 76 8.61 -20.41 -2.14
CA ASP A 76 8.28 -21.16 -0.93
C ASP A 76 9.06 -22.49 -0.88
N HIS A 77 9.83 -22.69 0.20
CA HIS A 77 10.61 -23.91 0.40
C HIS A 77 10.63 -24.33 1.88
N PRO A 78 10.88 -25.61 2.19
CA PRO A 78 10.80 -26.14 3.56
C PRO A 78 11.75 -25.46 4.55
N ASP A 79 12.94 -25.05 4.09
CA ASP A 79 13.96 -24.41 4.95
C ASP A 79 13.72 -22.91 5.18
N MET A 80 12.69 -22.31 4.58
CA MET A 80 12.41 -20.88 4.71
C MET A 80 11.90 -20.60 6.12
N SER A 81 12.44 -19.55 6.76
CA SER A 81 11.94 -19.16 8.07
C SER A 81 10.45 -18.75 7.99
N PRO A 82 9.61 -19.12 8.98
CA PRO A 82 8.22 -18.69 9.00
C PRO A 82 8.04 -17.17 8.93
N ALA A 83 8.96 -16.40 9.53
CA ALA A 83 8.98 -14.95 9.45
C ALA A 83 9.22 -14.43 8.02
N THR A 84 10.19 -15.01 7.29
CA THR A 84 10.43 -14.67 5.88
C THR A 84 9.24 -15.03 5.01
N ARG A 85 8.65 -16.20 5.21
CA ARG A 85 7.44 -16.63 4.49
C ARG A 85 6.29 -15.65 4.68
N ALA A 86 6.00 -15.29 5.93
CA ALA A 86 4.99 -14.29 6.26
C ALA A 86 5.35 -12.93 5.63
N PHE A 87 6.60 -12.49 5.70
CA PHE A 87 7.03 -11.25 5.07
C PHE A 87 6.80 -11.24 3.55
N VAL A 88 7.18 -12.31 2.83
CA VAL A 88 7.01 -12.42 1.38
C VAL A 88 5.52 -12.37 0.99
N LEU A 89 4.67 -13.08 1.73
CA LEU A 89 3.21 -13.03 1.51
C LEU A 89 2.65 -11.61 1.70
N GLY A 90 3.14 -10.88 2.71
CA GLY A 90 2.77 -9.48 2.91
C GLY A 90 3.25 -8.60 1.76
N TYR A 91 4.48 -8.83 1.31
CA TYR A 91 5.08 -8.13 0.18
C TYR A 91 4.25 -8.31 -1.10
N ILE A 92 3.82 -9.55 -1.38
CA ILE A 92 2.93 -9.86 -2.51
C ILE A 92 1.63 -9.06 -2.42
N SER A 93 1.00 -8.97 -1.24
CA SER A 93 -0.25 -8.19 -1.08
C SER A 93 -0.06 -6.71 -1.39
N HIS A 94 1.09 -6.13 -1.03
CA HIS A 94 1.42 -4.76 -1.37
C HIS A 94 1.51 -4.56 -2.88
N LEU A 95 2.32 -5.39 -3.56
CA LEU A 95 2.54 -5.27 -5.00
C LEU A 95 1.22 -5.35 -5.77
N ILE A 96 0.35 -6.28 -5.36
CA ILE A 96 -0.98 -6.45 -5.96
C ILE A 96 -1.86 -5.23 -5.70
N ALA A 97 -1.92 -4.71 -4.47
CA ALA A 97 -2.70 -3.52 -4.16
C ALA A 97 -2.30 -2.32 -5.03
N ASP A 98 -0.99 -2.12 -5.20
CA ASP A 98 -0.43 -1.07 -6.03
C ASP A 98 -0.80 -1.24 -7.51
N GLU A 99 -0.62 -2.44 -8.06
CA GLU A 99 -0.89 -2.73 -9.46
C GLU A 99 -2.38 -2.66 -9.79
N VAL A 100 -3.26 -3.12 -8.89
CA VAL A 100 -4.70 -2.95 -9.04
C VAL A 100 -5.06 -1.46 -8.98
N TRP A 101 -4.47 -0.65 -8.09
CA TRP A 101 -4.72 0.80 -8.06
C TRP A 101 -4.28 1.47 -9.37
N ILE A 102 -3.09 1.13 -9.87
CA ILE A 102 -2.57 1.67 -11.14
C ILE A 102 -3.55 1.38 -12.29
N THR A 103 -3.97 0.13 -12.41
CA THR A 103 -4.72 -0.36 -13.57
C THR A 103 -6.20 -0.01 -13.53
N THR A 104 -6.80 0.10 -12.33
CA THR A 104 -8.25 0.26 -12.17
C THR A 104 -8.69 1.64 -11.66
N MET A 105 -7.79 2.38 -11.01
CA MET A 105 -8.11 3.69 -10.41
C MET A 105 -7.28 4.82 -11.03
N PHE A 106 -5.95 4.74 -10.95
CA PHE A 106 -5.08 5.83 -11.39
C PHE A 106 -5.11 6.06 -12.89
N ARG A 107 -4.77 5.04 -13.69
CA ARG A 107 -4.70 5.19 -15.16
C ARG A 107 -6.04 5.51 -15.81
N PRO A 108 -7.18 4.94 -15.37
CA PRO A 108 -8.48 5.26 -15.97
C PRO A 108 -9.04 6.64 -15.61
N HIS A 109 -8.55 7.29 -14.54
CA HIS A 109 -9.19 8.49 -13.99
C HIS A 109 -8.27 9.69 -13.76
N PHE A 110 -6.97 9.47 -13.58
CA PHE A 110 -6.03 10.50 -13.12
C PHE A 110 -4.76 10.61 -13.98
N ASP A 111 -4.45 9.62 -14.82
CA ASP A 111 -3.35 9.75 -15.78
C ASP A 111 -3.62 10.88 -16.79
N ASN A 112 -2.55 11.50 -17.28
CA ASN A 112 -2.62 12.70 -18.13
C ASN A 112 -3.48 12.53 -19.39
N HIS A 113 -3.68 11.31 -19.88
CA HIS A 113 -4.49 11.02 -21.07
C HIS A 113 -5.97 10.81 -20.75
N ASN A 114 -6.32 10.45 -19.51
CA ASN A 114 -7.68 10.05 -19.11
C ASN A 114 -8.19 10.85 -17.92
N MET A 115 -7.52 11.94 -17.53
CA MET A 115 -7.88 12.69 -16.33
C MET A 115 -9.33 13.20 -16.40
N ILE A 116 -10.09 12.95 -15.34
CA ILE A 116 -11.49 13.37 -15.24
C ILE A 116 -11.65 14.81 -14.70
N THR A 117 -10.54 15.42 -14.33
CA THR A 117 -10.41 16.72 -13.69
C THR A 117 -9.88 17.76 -14.67
N ASP A 118 -10.01 19.04 -14.36
CA ASP A 118 -9.61 20.11 -15.29
C ASP A 118 -8.08 20.36 -15.31
N SER A 119 -7.34 19.80 -14.35
CA SER A 119 -5.89 19.93 -14.26
C SER A 119 -5.21 18.74 -13.60
N GLU A 120 -3.91 18.55 -13.88
CA GLU A 120 -3.07 17.53 -13.23
C GLU A 120 -2.95 17.73 -11.71
N VAL A 121 -2.95 18.99 -11.24
CA VAL A 121 -2.97 19.30 -9.80
C VAL A 121 -4.24 18.79 -9.15
N GLU A 122 -5.38 19.02 -9.79
CA GLU A 122 -6.67 18.54 -9.28
C GLU A 122 -6.75 17.01 -9.32
N ALA A 123 -6.29 16.37 -10.39
CA ALA A 123 -6.17 14.91 -10.46
C ALA A 123 -5.36 14.34 -9.29
N HIS A 124 -4.21 14.94 -8.98
CA HIS A 124 -3.37 14.53 -7.84
C HIS A 124 -4.05 14.79 -6.49
N ILE A 125 -4.81 15.88 -6.34
CA ILE A 125 -5.60 16.13 -5.13
C ILE A 125 -6.67 15.04 -4.96
N TRP A 126 -7.41 14.73 -6.02
CA TRP A 126 -8.50 13.75 -5.97
C TRP A 126 -7.97 12.32 -5.72
N ASP A 127 -6.91 11.90 -6.41
CA ASP A 127 -6.26 10.59 -6.17
C ASP A 127 -5.84 10.45 -4.70
N ARG A 128 -5.20 11.48 -4.13
CA ARG A 128 -4.77 11.47 -2.72
C ARG A 128 -5.93 11.60 -1.74
N ALA A 129 -6.98 12.34 -2.08
CA ALA A 129 -8.17 12.45 -1.26
C ALA A 129 -8.89 11.11 -1.12
N LEU A 130 -9.04 10.35 -2.21
CA LEU A 130 -9.63 9.00 -2.17
C LEU A 130 -8.78 8.04 -1.32
N GLN A 131 -7.45 8.07 -1.47
CA GLN A 131 -6.56 7.25 -0.65
C GLN A 131 -6.67 7.60 0.85
N LEU A 132 -6.76 8.89 1.19
CA LEU A 132 -6.93 9.33 2.58
C LEU A 132 -8.32 9.02 3.14
N ASP A 133 -9.37 9.10 2.34
CA ASP A 133 -10.69 8.69 2.80
C ASP A 133 -10.74 7.18 3.08
N MET A 134 -10.06 6.37 2.26
CA MET A 134 -9.87 4.95 2.55
C MET A 134 -9.11 4.76 3.87
N ASP A 135 -8.02 5.50 4.11
CA ASP A 135 -7.29 5.44 5.38
C ASP A 135 -8.21 5.76 6.58
N ARG A 136 -9.04 6.81 6.45
CA ARG A 136 -10.02 7.21 7.48
C ARG A 136 -10.99 6.06 7.79
N GLN A 137 -11.59 5.46 6.76
CA GLN A 137 -12.51 4.33 6.93
C GLN A 137 -11.83 3.11 7.59
N THR A 138 -10.57 2.83 7.23
CA THR A 138 -9.81 1.71 7.80
C THR A 138 -9.37 1.96 9.25
N PHE A 139 -9.09 3.21 9.62
CA PHE A 139 -8.78 3.58 11.01
C PHE A 139 -9.91 3.19 11.97
N ASP A 140 -11.16 3.44 11.57
CA ASP A 140 -12.35 3.07 12.36
C ASP A 140 -12.50 1.55 12.47
N LYS A 141 -12.31 0.82 11.35
CA LYS A 141 -12.42 -0.64 11.30
C LYS A 141 -11.35 -1.36 12.14
N MET A 142 -10.13 -0.84 12.15
CA MET A 142 -8.99 -1.42 12.88
C MET A 142 -8.84 -0.86 14.30
N THR A 143 -9.84 -0.12 14.81
CA THR A 143 -9.84 0.48 16.16
C THR A 143 -8.52 1.25 16.46
N GLY A 144 -8.06 2.04 15.49
CA GLY A 144 -6.87 2.88 15.64
C GLY A 144 -5.51 2.15 15.56
N TYR A 145 -5.42 1.03 14.83
CA TYR A 145 -4.17 0.32 14.49
C TYR A 145 -3.29 -0.15 15.66
N ARG A 146 -3.78 -0.10 16.90
CA ARG A 146 -3.00 -0.45 18.10
C ARG A 146 -2.45 -1.87 18.00
N SER A 147 -3.30 -2.84 17.68
CA SER A 147 -2.91 -4.24 17.54
C SER A 147 -1.88 -4.46 16.44
N ALA A 148 -2.01 -3.77 15.30
CA ALA A 148 -1.01 -3.83 14.23
C ALA A 148 0.35 -3.25 14.69
N SER A 149 0.34 -2.12 15.42
CA SER A 149 1.56 -1.51 15.96
C SER A 149 2.26 -2.39 17.01
N GLU A 150 1.48 -3.11 17.83
CA GLU A 150 1.98 -4.10 18.80
C GLU A 150 2.58 -5.32 18.11
N ALA A 151 1.89 -5.88 17.10
CA ALA A 151 2.39 -7.00 16.31
C ALA A 151 3.74 -6.69 15.65
N MET A 152 4.00 -5.42 15.30
CA MET A 152 5.24 -5.01 14.63
C MET A 152 6.48 -4.89 15.55
N ILE A 153 6.39 -5.06 16.87
CA ILE A 153 7.50 -4.83 17.83
C ILE A 153 8.79 -5.62 17.52
N CYS A 154 8.68 -6.77 16.85
CA CYS A 154 9.80 -7.63 16.46
C CYS A 154 9.63 -8.19 15.03
N ALA A 155 8.87 -7.51 14.18
CA ALA A 155 8.46 -8.03 12.87
C ALA A 155 9.60 -8.29 11.87
N ASP A 156 10.74 -7.65 12.08
CA ASP A 156 11.97 -7.77 11.29
C ASP A 156 12.80 -9.01 11.65
N LEU A 157 12.65 -9.56 12.86
CA LEU A 157 13.49 -10.65 13.34
C LEU A 157 13.26 -11.93 12.53
N GLY A 158 14.35 -12.46 11.95
CA GLY A 158 14.34 -13.68 11.15
C GLY A 158 13.81 -13.51 9.73
N VAL A 159 13.59 -12.29 9.27
CA VAL A 159 13.26 -11.98 7.87
C VAL A 159 14.55 -11.87 7.05
N GLU A 160 14.68 -12.70 6.03
CA GLU A 160 15.84 -12.74 5.13
C GLU A 160 15.37 -12.74 3.68
N VAL A 161 15.48 -11.58 3.00
CA VAL A 161 14.99 -11.44 1.61
C VAL A 161 16.06 -11.14 0.56
N GLY A 162 17.33 -11.02 0.96
CA GLY A 162 18.47 -10.81 0.05
C GLY A 162 18.57 -9.44 -0.62
N PHE A 163 17.45 -8.73 -0.82
CA PHE A 163 17.40 -7.42 -1.50
C PHE A 163 17.18 -6.23 -0.58
N LEU A 164 16.88 -6.47 0.70
CA LEU A 164 16.80 -5.47 1.76
C LEU A 164 17.82 -5.81 2.86
N GLU A 165 18.60 -4.82 3.27
CA GLU A 165 19.50 -4.93 4.42
C GLU A 165 18.68 -4.95 5.72
N ALA A 166 19.12 -5.72 6.72
CA ALA A 166 18.40 -5.92 7.97
C ALA A 166 18.24 -4.60 8.74
N GLU A 167 19.27 -3.76 8.76
CA GLU A 167 19.27 -2.46 9.41
C GLU A 167 18.24 -1.52 8.76
N VAL A 168 18.17 -1.53 7.43
CA VAL A 168 17.20 -0.73 6.67
C VAL A 168 15.77 -1.20 6.95
N LEU A 169 15.55 -2.51 7.02
CA LEU A 169 14.25 -3.08 7.36
C LEU A 169 13.82 -2.76 8.80
N GLN A 170 14.76 -2.80 9.76
CA GLN A 170 14.52 -2.42 11.15
C GLN A 170 14.12 -0.94 11.26
N GLU A 171 14.85 -0.04 10.58
CA GLU A 171 14.53 1.38 10.55
C GLU A 171 13.14 1.63 9.95
N TRP A 172 12.79 0.91 8.88
CA TRP A 172 11.47 0.98 8.26
C TRP A 172 10.36 0.54 9.21
N ARG A 173 10.53 -0.62 9.87
CA ARG A 173 9.60 -1.12 10.87
C ARG A 173 9.33 -0.09 11.96
N ASP A 174 10.38 0.54 12.51
CA ASP A 174 10.26 1.57 13.54
C ASP A 174 9.59 2.84 13.03
N TRP A 175 9.79 3.18 11.76
CA TRP A 175 9.09 4.27 11.11
C TRP A 175 7.60 3.96 10.93
N VAL A 176 7.23 2.77 10.43
CA VAL A 176 5.84 2.37 10.22
C VAL A 176 5.08 2.34 11.53
N ARG A 177 5.65 1.73 12.59
CA ARG A 177 5.03 1.68 13.93
C ARG A 177 4.68 3.06 14.48
N ARG A 178 5.58 4.03 14.31
CA ARG A 178 5.33 5.42 14.71
C ARG A 178 4.24 6.06 13.84
N PHE A 179 4.28 5.81 12.53
CA PHE A 179 3.32 6.37 11.58
C PHE A 179 1.89 5.89 11.82
N ILE A 180 1.68 4.59 12.02
CA ILE A 180 0.34 4.02 12.26
C ILE A 180 -0.17 4.27 13.69
N GLY A 181 0.71 4.62 14.62
CA GLY A 181 0.34 5.08 15.95
C GLY A 181 -0.25 6.50 16.00
N TRP A 182 -0.22 7.24 14.89
CA TRP A 182 -0.82 8.58 14.81
C TRP A 182 -2.29 8.54 14.41
N GLU A 183 -3.08 9.44 14.97
CA GLU A 183 -4.47 9.63 14.55
C GLU A 183 -4.57 10.06 13.08
N PHE A 184 -5.72 9.77 12.48
CA PHE A 184 -6.05 10.23 11.14
C PHE A 184 -6.15 11.77 11.11
N SER A 185 -5.64 12.38 10.04
CA SER A 185 -5.80 13.81 9.79
C SER A 185 -5.71 14.11 8.29
N TRP A 186 -6.61 14.99 7.83
CA TRP A 186 -6.62 15.49 6.45
C TRP A 186 -5.41 16.38 6.11
N ASP A 187 -4.64 16.87 7.10
CA ASP A 187 -3.37 17.58 6.84
C ASP A 187 -2.34 16.69 6.13
N ARG A 188 -2.54 15.37 6.14
CA ARG A 188 -1.76 14.43 5.32
C ARG A 188 -1.85 14.78 3.83
N LEU A 189 -2.97 15.35 3.37
CA LEU A 189 -3.13 15.80 1.99
C LEU A 189 -2.16 16.94 1.66
N LYS A 190 -2.10 17.98 2.51
CA LYS A 190 -1.14 19.10 2.36
C LYS A 190 0.30 18.59 2.29
N ARG A 191 0.68 17.68 3.20
CA ARG A 191 2.02 17.07 3.21
C ARG A 191 2.30 16.21 1.98
N ALA A 192 1.31 15.52 1.43
CA ALA A 192 1.46 14.76 0.19
C ALA A 192 1.71 15.69 -1.00
N LEU A 193 0.87 16.71 -1.17
CA LEU A 193 0.96 17.64 -2.32
C LEU A 193 2.20 18.53 -2.23
N ASN A 194 2.62 18.98 -1.04
CA ASN A 194 3.88 19.71 -0.88
C ASN A 194 5.12 18.86 -1.22
N ARG A 195 5.05 17.53 -1.11
CA ARG A 195 6.14 16.66 -1.57
C ARG A 195 6.21 16.55 -3.09
N MET A 196 5.06 16.63 -3.77
CA MET A 196 4.96 16.55 -5.23
C MET A 196 5.24 17.90 -5.91
N TYR A 197 4.71 18.97 -5.33
CA TYR A 197 4.78 20.35 -5.83
C TYR A 197 5.50 21.23 -4.80
N ARG A 198 6.77 20.92 -4.55
CA ARG A 198 7.58 21.57 -3.52
C ARG A 198 7.58 23.09 -3.72
N ASP A 199 7.26 23.80 -2.64
CA ASP A 199 7.30 25.27 -2.55
C ASP A 199 6.43 25.98 -3.61
N ASN A 200 5.34 25.32 -4.06
CA ASN A 200 4.36 25.90 -4.97
C ASN A 200 3.13 26.42 -4.20
N ASP A 201 3.09 27.73 -3.96
CA ASP A 201 2.04 28.38 -3.18
C ASP A 201 0.64 28.24 -3.80
N ASP A 202 0.53 28.25 -5.14
CA ASP A 202 -0.75 28.11 -5.84
C ASP A 202 -1.36 26.73 -5.62
N VAL A 203 -0.53 25.68 -5.62
CA VAL A 203 -0.97 24.32 -5.28
C VAL A 203 -1.39 24.25 -3.83
N GLN A 204 -0.64 24.84 -2.89
CA GLN A 204 -1.02 24.84 -1.47
C GLN A 204 -2.35 25.54 -1.24
N GLN A 205 -2.60 26.70 -1.88
CA GLN A 205 -3.88 27.39 -1.82
C GLN A 205 -5.04 26.55 -2.37
N THR A 206 -4.78 25.79 -3.44
CA THR A 206 -5.78 24.88 -4.03
C THR A 206 -6.13 23.74 -3.07
N VAL A 207 -5.13 23.14 -2.42
CA VAL A 207 -5.35 22.10 -1.40
C VAL A 207 -6.07 22.68 -0.18
N ASP A 208 -5.70 23.88 0.26
CA ASP A 208 -6.35 24.55 1.38
C ASP A 208 -7.83 24.81 1.09
N ARG A 209 -8.16 25.29 -0.11
CA ARG A 209 -9.56 25.48 -0.54
C ARG A 209 -10.31 24.15 -0.57
N PHE A 210 -9.71 23.10 -1.13
CA PHE A 210 -10.30 21.76 -1.14
C PHE A 210 -10.66 21.30 0.28
N LEU A 211 -9.74 21.48 1.24
CA LEU A 211 -9.95 21.09 2.64
C LEU A 211 -10.95 21.98 3.38
N GLN A 212 -11.00 23.28 3.10
CA GLN A 212 -11.98 24.21 3.68
C GLN A 212 -13.42 23.91 3.25
N GLU A 213 -13.59 23.33 2.06
CA GLU A 213 -14.88 22.96 1.47
C GLU A 213 -15.35 21.53 1.85
N MET A 214 -14.67 20.84 2.78
CA MET A 214 -15.11 19.53 3.24
C MET A 214 -16.44 19.61 4.03
N PRO A 215 -17.38 18.65 3.87
CA PRO A 215 -17.27 17.42 3.09
C PRO A 215 -17.58 17.56 1.59
N TYR A 216 -18.13 18.69 1.14
CA TYR A 216 -18.57 18.90 -0.25
C TYR A 216 -17.47 18.64 -1.29
N SER A 217 -16.23 19.00 -0.99
CA SER A 217 -15.10 18.67 -1.86
C SER A 217 -14.99 17.18 -2.15
N LEU A 218 -15.13 16.33 -1.13
CA LEU A 218 -15.06 14.88 -1.29
C LEU A 218 -16.31 14.33 -1.97
N GLU A 219 -17.49 14.89 -1.69
CA GLU A 219 -18.74 14.55 -2.38
C GLU A 219 -18.61 14.77 -3.90
N ARG A 220 -18.02 15.89 -4.34
CA ARG A 220 -17.72 16.15 -5.77
C ARG A 220 -16.80 15.09 -6.38
N VAL A 221 -15.82 14.59 -5.63
CA VAL A 221 -14.97 13.48 -6.10
C VAL A 221 -15.82 12.23 -6.30
N TYR A 222 -16.68 11.90 -5.33
CA TYR A 222 -17.55 10.72 -5.39
C TYR A 222 -18.65 10.79 -6.45
N GLU A 223 -19.10 11.99 -6.85
CA GLU A 223 -19.98 12.17 -8.00
C GLU A 223 -19.34 11.69 -9.32
N LYS A 224 -18.01 11.79 -9.43
CA LYS A 224 -17.26 11.39 -10.63
C LYS A 224 -16.65 9.99 -10.50
N ILE A 225 -16.26 9.59 -9.30
CA ILE A 225 -15.71 8.28 -8.97
C ILE A 225 -16.57 7.69 -7.86
N PRO A 226 -17.66 6.99 -8.22
CA PRO A 226 -18.59 6.43 -7.23
C PRO A 226 -17.90 5.48 -6.25
N GLU A 227 -18.42 5.39 -5.02
CA GLU A 227 -17.87 4.53 -3.96
C GLU A 227 -17.76 3.05 -4.37
N GLU A 228 -18.62 2.60 -5.30
CA GLU A 228 -18.58 1.26 -5.86
C GLU A 228 -17.24 0.96 -6.56
N LYS A 229 -16.55 1.97 -7.09
CA LYS A 229 -15.20 1.81 -7.66
C LYS A 229 -14.16 1.46 -6.60
N LEU A 230 -14.20 2.13 -5.45
CA LEU A 230 -13.32 1.81 -4.32
C LEU A 230 -13.65 0.42 -3.74
N THR A 231 -14.92 0.07 -3.70
CA THR A 231 -15.37 -1.26 -3.27
C THR A 231 -14.89 -2.34 -4.23
N ALA A 232 -15.01 -2.12 -5.55
CA ALA A 232 -14.50 -3.02 -6.58
C ALA A 232 -12.97 -3.15 -6.51
N TYR A 233 -12.25 -2.04 -6.33
CA TYR A 233 -10.81 -2.03 -6.10
C TYR A 233 -10.42 -2.93 -4.92
N ARG A 234 -11.01 -2.71 -3.74
CA ARG A 234 -10.70 -3.51 -2.53
C ARG A 234 -11.01 -4.99 -2.74
N LYS A 235 -12.16 -5.30 -3.35
CA LYS A 235 -12.55 -6.67 -3.66
C LYS A 235 -11.53 -7.36 -4.58
N GLN A 236 -11.14 -6.70 -5.66
CA GLN A 236 -10.18 -7.23 -6.61
C GLN A 236 -8.80 -7.44 -5.95
N VAL A 237 -8.33 -6.50 -5.12
CA VAL A 237 -7.07 -6.68 -4.38
C VAL A 237 -7.12 -7.93 -3.52
N LEU A 238 -8.22 -8.18 -2.80
CA LEU A 238 -8.35 -9.38 -1.98
C LEU A 238 -8.36 -10.66 -2.82
N GLU A 239 -9.12 -10.70 -3.91
CA GLU A 239 -9.19 -11.86 -4.81
C GLU A 239 -7.81 -12.17 -5.42
N GLU A 240 -7.12 -11.17 -5.95
CA GLU A 240 -5.79 -11.31 -6.56
C GLU A 240 -4.73 -11.67 -5.52
N THR A 241 -4.77 -11.05 -4.33
CA THR A 241 -3.84 -11.36 -3.23
C THR A 241 -4.01 -12.81 -2.81
N VAL A 242 -5.24 -13.27 -2.58
CA VAL A 242 -5.53 -14.65 -2.18
C VAL A 242 -5.06 -15.64 -3.26
N ALA A 243 -5.30 -15.33 -4.54
CA ALA A 243 -4.87 -16.17 -5.65
C ALA A 243 -3.34 -16.28 -5.72
N ALA A 244 -2.63 -15.15 -5.77
CA ALA A 244 -1.17 -15.12 -5.85
C ALA A 244 -0.50 -15.74 -4.61
N SER A 245 -1.10 -15.54 -3.44
CA SER A 245 -0.57 -16.11 -2.20
C SER A 245 -0.74 -17.65 -2.19
N ARG A 246 -1.85 -18.19 -2.71
CA ARG A 246 -2.04 -19.64 -2.87
C ARG A 246 -1.07 -20.23 -3.88
N GLU A 247 -0.88 -19.57 -5.02
CA GLU A 247 0.11 -19.95 -6.04
C GLU A 247 1.51 -20.06 -5.41
N TYR A 248 1.93 -19.00 -4.70
CA TYR A 248 3.19 -18.94 -3.97
C TYR A 248 3.41 -20.13 -3.04
N ILE A 249 2.44 -20.45 -2.18
CA ILE A 249 2.57 -21.58 -1.23
C ILE A 249 2.53 -22.94 -1.94
N SER A 250 1.79 -23.04 -3.06
CA SER A 250 1.68 -24.30 -3.80
C SER A 250 2.91 -24.63 -4.64
N GLY A 251 3.82 -23.68 -4.85
CA GLY A 251 5.00 -23.83 -5.69
C GLY A 251 4.67 -24.07 -7.17
N ALA A 252 3.52 -23.57 -7.63
CA ALA A 252 3.02 -23.71 -9.00
C ALA A 252 3.46 -22.53 -9.88
#